data_AF-A0A7X1TYK5-F1
#
_entry.id   AF-A0A7X1TYK5-F1
#
_cell.length_a   1.000
_cell.length_b   1.000
_cell.length_c   1.000
_cell.angle_alpha   90.00
_cell.angle_beta   90.00
_cell.angle_gamma   90.00
#
_symmetry.space_group_name_H-M   'P 1'
#
loop_
_entity.id
_entity.type
_entity.pdbx_description
1 polymer ?
#
loop_
_entity_poly.entity_id
_entity_poly.type
_entity_poly.pdbx_seq_one_letter_code
_entity_poly.pdbx_strand_id
1 'polypeptide(L)' 'MRPLFGLFRMVHALIALLFGCFALMLIASAARAGWLAMGGTWDGAAAQTIIEAVGLLAAAAVSLQMAETITEEEIIRDRR' A
#
# COMPACT_ATOMS: atom_id res chain seq x y z
N MET A 1 13.56 30.41 -2.38
CA MET A 1 12.96 29.91 -1.12
C MET A 1 11.53 29.43 -1.33
N ARG A 2 10.55 30.29 -1.66
CA ARG A 2 9.13 29.90 -1.84
C ARG A 2 8.82 28.78 -2.88
N PRO A 3 9.41 28.75 -4.10
CA PRO A 3 9.07 27.70 -5.07
C PRO A 3 9.66 26.32 -4.70
N LEU A 4 10.74 26.30 -3.93
CA LEU A 4 11.40 25.06 -3.52
C LEU A 4 10.54 24.28 -2.52
N PHE A 5 9.95 24.96 -1.52
CA PHE A 5 9.02 24.33 -0.58
C PHE A 5 7.77 23.78 -1.28
N GLY A 6 7.26 24.49 -2.30
CA GLY A 6 6.16 23.99 -3.13
C GLY A 6 6.49 22.71 -3.89
N LEU A 7 7.72 22.63 -4.43
CA LEU A 7 8.20 21.43 -5.12
C LEU A 7 8.33 20.23 -4.17
N PHE A 8 8.92 20.43 -2.98
CA PHE A 8 9.01 19.38 -1.97
C PHE A 8 7.63 18.83 -1.59
N ARG A 9 6.66 19.71 -1.35
CA ARG A 9 5.29 19.29 -1.03
C ARG A 9 4.62 18.51 -2.17
N MET A 10 4.87 18.91 -3.42
CA MET A 10 4.38 18.18 -4.59
C MET A 10 4.98 16.77 -4.68
N VAL A 11 6.28 16.64 -4.42
CA VAL A 11 6.97 15.34 -4.43
C VAL A 11 6.44 14.43 -3.32
N HIS A 12 6.26 14.94 -2.10
CA HIS A 12 5.67 14.16 -1.00
C HIS A 12 4.23 13.73 -1.32
N ALA A 13 3.43 14.60 -1.93
CA ALA A 13 2.08 14.23 -2.38
C ALA A 13 2.10 13.13 -3.45
N LEU A 14 3.04 13.19 -4.39
CA LEU A 14 3.22 12.12 -5.39
C LEU A 14 3.65 10.81 -4.72
N ILE A 15 4.57 10.86 -3.76
CA ILE A 15 5.03 9.68 -3.02
C ILE A 15 3.85 9.04 -2.26
N ALA A 16 3.10 9.83 -1.50
CA ALA A 16 1.92 9.35 -0.76
C ALA A 16 0.90 8.68 -1.71
N LEU A 17 0.63 9.30 -2.85
CA LEU A 17 -0.24 8.74 -3.88
C LEU A 17 0.28 7.40 -4.41
N LEU A 18 1.57 7.30 -4.72
CA LEU A 18 2.19 6.06 -5.21
C LEU A 18 2.13 4.95 -4.16
N PHE A 19 2.40 5.26 -2.90
CA PHE A 19 2.24 4.30 -1.79
C PHE A 19 0.81 3.79 -1.70
N GLY A 20 -0.19 4.68 -1.79
CA GLY A 20 -1.60 4.30 -1.83
C GLY A 20 -1.94 3.42 -3.03
N CYS A 21 -1.49 3.78 -4.24
CA CYS A 21 -1.70 2.99 -5.44
C CYS A 21 -1.08 1.60 -5.34
N PHE A 22 0.16 1.48 -4.87
CA PHE A 22 0.81 0.19 -4.69
C PHE A 22 0.17 -0.64 -3.59
N ALA A 23 -0.29 -0.02 -2.50
CA ALA A 23 -1.09 -0.72 -1.48
C ALA A 23 -2.34 -1.35 -2.11
N LEU A 24 -3.09 -0.61 -2.94
CA LEU A 24 -4.26 -1.15 -3.63
C LEU A 24 -3.91 -2.29 -4.59
N MET A 25 -2.81 -2.16 -5.35
CA MET A 25 -2.34 -3.22 -6.25
C MET A 25 -1.95 -4.50 -5.48
N LEU A 26 -1.27 -4.35 -4.34
CA LEU A 26 -0.89 -5.46 -3.48
C LEU A 26 -2.13 -6.12 -2.85
N ILE A 27 -3.10 -5.34 -2.37
CA ILE A 27 -4.39 -5.86 -1.87
C ILE A 27 -5.10 -6.66 -2.95
N ALA A 28 -5.23 -6.12 -4.16
CA ALA A 28 -5.89 -6.80 -5.27
C ALA A 28 -5.16 -8.10 -5.65
N SER A 29 -3.83 -8.07 -5.69
CA SER A 29 -3.01 -9.25 -6.01
C SER A 29 -3.13 -10.33 -4.94
N ALA A 30 -3.08 -9.94 -3.66
CA ALA A 30 -3.23 -10.85 -2.54
C ALA A 30 -4.64 -11.46 -2.48
N ALA A 31 -5.67 -10.65 -2.68
CA ALA A 31 -7.06 -11.11 -2.73
C ALA A 31 -7.26 -12.12 -3.87
N ARG A 32 -6.71 -11.83 -5.06
CA ARG A 32 -6.77 -12.75 -6.20
C ARG A 32 -6.02 -14.07 -5.90
N ALA A 33 -4.82 -14.01 -5.35
CA ALA A 33 -4.02 -15.20 -5.03
C ALA A 33 -4.73 -16.07 -3.98
N GLY A 34 -5.21 -15.47 -2.89
CA GLY A 34 -5.97 -16.17 -1.86
C GLY A 34 -7.27 -16.78 -2.39
N TRP A 35 -8.00 -16.06 -3.24
CA TRP A 35 -9.24 -16.56 -3.85
C TRP A 35 -9.00 -17.81 -4.72
N LEU A 36 -7.96 -17.78 -5.56
CA LEU A 36 -7.59 -18.92 -6.40
C LEU A 36 -7.13 -20.13 -5.55
N ALA A 37 -6.39 -19.89 -4.47
CA ALA A 37 -5.94 -20.95 -3.57
C ALA A 37 -7.12 -21.66 -2.88
N MET A 38 -8.16 -20.93 -2.47
CA MET A 38 -9.35 -21.52 -1.85
C MET A 38 -10.18 -22.39 -2.81
N GLY A 39 -10.17 -22.07 -4.11
CA GLY A 39 -10.89 -22.84 -5.14
C GLY A 39 -10.14 -24.08 -5.63
N GLY A 40 -8.89 -24.29 -5.19
CA GLY A 40 -8.04 -25.43 -5.57
C GLY A 40 -8.14 -26.62 -4.61
N THR A 41 -7.13 -27.48 -4.66
CA THR A 41 -6.95 -28.58 -3.70
C THR A 41 -6.45 -28.02 -2.38
N TRP A 42 -7.10 -28.36 -1.26
CA TRP A 42 -6.72 -27.91 0.09
C TRP A 42 -5.49 -28.67 0.60
N ASP A 43 -4.39 -28.52 -0.11
CA ASP A 43 -3.11 -29.16 0.15
C ASP A 43 -2.07 -28.16 0.69
N GLY A 44 -0.84 -28.64 0.91
CA GLY A 44 0.25 -27.80 1.41
C GLY A 44 0.61 -26.64 0.49
N ALA A 45 0.43 -26.77 -0.83
CA ALA A 45 0.72 -25.70 -1.78
C ALA A 45 -0.32 -24.58 -1.70
N ALA A 46 -1.59 -24.93 -1.50
CA ALA A 46 -2.65 -23.95 -1.22
C ALA A 46 -2.38 -23.20 0.09
N ALA A 47 -1.97 -23.91 1.15
CA ALA A 47 -1.61 -23.28 2.43
C ALA A 47 -0.46 -22.28 2.29
N GLN A 48 0.60 -22.63 1.56
CA GLN A 48 1.73 -21.72 1.28
C GLN A 48 1.27 -20.47 0.52
N THR A 49 0.43 -20.63 -0.50
CA THR A 49 -0.10 -19.51 -1.29
C THR A 49 -0.93 -18.56 -0.42
N ILE A 50 -1.74 -19.09 0.51
CA ILE A 50 -2.51 -18.28 1.45
C ILE A 50 -1.58 -17.49 2.38
N ILE A 51 -0.52 -18.11 2.90
CA ILE A 51 0.47 -17.44 3.76
C ILE A 51 1.15 -16.29 3.01
N GLU A 52 1.55 -16.51 1.75
CA GLU A 52 2.14 -15.47 0.90
C GLU A 52 1.15 -14.34 0.61
N ALA A 53 -0.12 -14.66 0.34
CA ALA A 53 -1.17 -13.66 0.16
C ALA A 53 -1.36 -12.79 1.42
N VAL A 54 -1.32 -13.39 2.61
CA VAL A 54 -1.35 -12.63 3.88
C VAL A 54 -0.12 -11.74 4.02
N GLY A 55 1.07 -12.24 3.64
CA GLY A 55 2.29 -11.42 3.60
C GLY A 55 2.17 -10.20 2.69
N LEU A 56 1.57 -10.38 1.51
CA LEU A 56 1.28 -9.27 0.58
C LEU A 56 0.28 -8.27 1.17
N LEU A 57 -0.76 -8.74 1.87
CA LEU A 57 -1.72 -7.86 2.58
C LEU A 57 -1.02 -7.06 3.69
N ALA A 58 -0.12 -7.68 4.45
CA ALA A 58 0.64 -6.99 5.49
C ALA A 58 1.52 -5.87 4.89
N ALA A 59 2.22 -6.16 3.79
CA ALA A 59 3.01 -5.14 3.07
C ALA A 59 2.12 -4.01 2.52
N ALA A 60 0.93 -4.34 2.04
CA ALA A 60 -0.04 -3.34 1.58
C ALA A 60 -0.55 -2.45 2.73
N ALA A 61 -0.84 -3.03 3.89
CA ALA A 61 -1.29 -2.28 5.07
C ALA A 61 -0.22 -1.29 5.55
N VAL A 62 1.05 -1.71 5.59
CA VAL A 62 2.17 -0.82 5.91
C VAL A 62 2.32 0.27 4.84
N SER A 63 2.16 -0.07 3.57
CA SER A 63 2.22 0.92 2.48
C SER A 63 1.12 1.98 2.61
N LEU A 64 -0.09 1.58 3.00
CA LEU A 64 -1.20 2.50 3.23
C LEU A 64 -0.96 3.40 4.46
N GLN A 65 -0.41 2.84 5.55
CA GLN A 65 -0.01 3.63 6.72
C GLN A 65 1.02 4.70 6.36
N MET A 66 2.01 4.36 5.51
CA MET A 66 2.98 5.34 5.03
C MET A 66 2.32 6.45 4.19
N ALA A 67 1.37 6.10 3.32
CA ALA A 67 0.62 7.10 2.56
C ALA A 67 -0.16 8.05 3.47
N GLU A 68 -0.81 7.53 4.52
CA GLU A 68 -1.56 8.31 5.51
C GLU A 68 -0.63 9.24 6.28
N THR A 69 0.46 8.71 6.87
CA THR A 69 1.43 9.51 7.64
C THR A 69 2.05 10.63 6.80
N ILE A 70 2.47 10.34 5.55
CA ILE A 70 3.04 11.37 4.66
C ILE A 70 1.98 12.44 4.34
N THR A 71 0.74 12.03 4.10
CA THR A 71 -0.36 12.97 3.81
C THR A 71 -0.67 13.86 5.01
N GLU A 72 -0.75 13.29 6.21
CA GLU A 72 -1.01 14.03 7.44
C GLU A 72 0.11 15.03 7.77
N GLU A 73 1.36 14.56 7.81
CA GLU A 73 2.49 15.38 8.26
C GLU A 73 2.95 16.41 7.23
N GLU A 74 2.94 16.08 5.93
CA GLU A 74 3.54 16.95 4.90
C GLU A 74 2.51 17.75 4.08
N ILE A 75 1.24 17.32 4.03
CA ILE A 75 0.21 17.97 3.19
C ILE A 75 -0.82 18.70 4.05
N ILE A 76 -1.28 18.09 5.15
CA ILE A 76 -2.36 18.62 5.99
C ILE A 76 -1.83 19.55 7.08
N ARG A 77 -0.67 19.25 7.69
CA ARG A 77 -0.11 19.98 8.83
C ARG A 77 0.02 21.49 8.61
N ASP A 78 0.37 21.92 7.40
CA ASP A 78 0.49 23.34 7.03
C ASP A 78 -0.84 24.11 6.95
N ARG A 79 -2.00 23.43 7.08
CA ARG A 79 -3.33 24.06 7.00
C ARG A 79 -4.00 24.31 8.36
N ARG A 80 -3.34 24.00 9.49
CA ARG A 80 -3.78 24.37 10.85
C ARG A 80 -2.94 25.52 11.39
#